data_AF-A0A4Y2K3R3-F1
#
_entry.id   AF-A0A4Y2K3R3-F1
#
_cell.length_a   1.000
_cell.length_b   1.000
_cell.length_c   1.000
_cell.angle_alpha   90.00
_cell.angle_beta   90.00
_cell.angle_gamma   90.00
#
_symmetry.space_group_name_H-M   'P 1'
#
loop_
_entity.id
_entity.type
_entity.pdbx_description
1 polymer ?
#
loop_
_entity_poly.entity_id
_entity_poly.type
_entity_poly.pdbx_seq_one_letter_code
_entity_poly.pdbx_strand_id
1 'polypeptide(L)'
;MAHGVSAWDRHMIYRIKTKLVRIQRPFLLSITGAYRRSPFSALQVITGIIPHSIKLEVEADFIRLTRLKQDITINGTKFKAENYEVKAGGWNHHPAISFDENTISTEEDLSSVGQINIYPMDP
;
A
#
# COMPACT_ATOMS: atom_id res chain seq x y z
N MET A 1 22.52 -60.64 21.35
CA MET A 1 23.69 -59.77 21.58
C MET A 1 23.70 -58.45 20.79
N ALA A 2 22.72 -58.18 19.90
CA ALA A 2 22.74 -56.98 19.03
C ALA A 2 22.18 -55.67 19.65
N HIS A 3 21.50 -55.73 20.79
CA HIS A 3 20.77 -54.58 21.34
C HIS A 3 21.66 -53.42 21.83
N GLY A 4 22.89 -53.69 22.26
CA GLY A 4 23.82 -52.66 22.74
C GLY A 4 24.38 -51.78 21.63
N VAL A 5 24.68 -52.36 20.46
CA VAL A 5 25.20 -51.62 19.29
C VAL A 5 24.14 -50.67 18.74
N SER A 6 22.88 -51.13 18.65
CA SER A 6 21.76 -50.28 18.20
C SER A 6 21.46 -49.13 19.18
N ALA A 7 21.57 -49.38 20.49
CA ALA A 7 21.39 -48.33 21.50
C ALA A 7 22.50 -47.27 21.44
N TRP A 8 23.75 -47.69 21.22
CA TRP A 8 24.90 -46.81 21.08
C TRP A 8 24.84 -45.95 19.82
N ASP A 9 24.51 -46.55 18.67
CA ASP A 9 24.37 -45.84 17.40
C ASP A 9 23.28 -44.75 17.48
N ARG A 10 22.13 -45.09 18.04
CA ARG A 10 21.04 -44.12 18.24
C ARG A 10 21.44 -42.96 19.15
N HIS A 11 22.19 -43.24 20.21
CA HIS A 11 22.71 -42.20 21.10
C HIS A 11 23.71 -41.27 20.38
N MET A 12 24.58 -41.84 19.56
CA MET A 12 25.54 -41.09 18.75
C MET A 12 24.83 -40.16 17.76
N ILE A 13 23.87 -40.69 16.99
CA ILE A 13 23.07 -39.93 16.02
C ILE A 13 22.30 -38.81 16.73
N TYR A 14 21.70 -39.10 17.88
CA TYR A 14 20.99 -38.10 18.67
C TYR A 14 21.89 -36.93 19.04
N ARG A 15 23.10 -37.21 19.57
CA ARG A 15 24.07 -36.18 19.97
C ARG A 15 24.55 -35.34 18.79
N ILE A 16 24.78 -35.95 17.63
CA ILE A 16 25.18 -35.23 16.42
C ILE A 16 24.06 -34.27 15.99
N LYS A 17 22.80 -34.74 15.95
CA LYS A 17 21.63 -33.90 15.64
C LYS A 17 21.46 -32.75 16.62
N THR A 18 21.59 -33.00 17.93
CA THR A 18 21.44 -31.92 18.93
C THR A 18 22.55 -30.88 18.81
N LYS A 19 23.79 -31.30 18.54
CA LYS A 19 24.91 -30.38 18.28
C LYS A 19 24.65 -29.53 17.05
N LEU A 20 24.21 -30.15 15.96
CA LEU A 20 23.89 -29.44 14.72
C LEU A 20 22.78 -28.40 14.93
N VAL A 21 21.68 -28.79 15.59
CA VAL A 21 20.59 -27.86 15.93
C VAL A 21 21.08 -26.74 16.84
N ARG A 22 21.94 -27.02 17.82
CA ARG A 22 22.53 -25.97 18.68
C ARG A 22 23.33 -24.94 17.89
N ILE A 23 24.09 -25.38 16.88
CA ILE A 23 24.89 -24.49 16.03
C ILE A 23 23.99 -23.70 15.07
N GLN A 24 22.95 -24.32 14.50
CA GLN A 24 22.05 -23.67 13.53
C GLN A 24 21.02 -22.73 14.16
N ARG A 25 20.52 -23.06 15.36
CA ARG A 25 19.45 -22.33 16.06
C ARG A 25 19.70 -20.81 16.23
N PRO A 26 20.87 -20.31 16.65
CA PRO A 26 21.08 -18.86 16.80
C PRO A 26 20.97 -18.10 15.47
N PHE A 27 21.43 -18.68 14.36
CA PHE A 27 21.27 -18.08 13.03
C PHE A 27 19.81 -18.02 12.62
N LEU A 28 19.07 -19.12 12.80
CA LEU A 28 17.63 -19.15 12.52
C LEU A 28 16.85 -18.15 13.39
N LEU A 29 17.19 -18.06 14.69
CA LEU A 29 16.58 -17.08 15.60
C LEU A 29 16.94 -15.64 15.23
N SER A 30 18.16 -15.39 14.76
CA SER A 30 18.59 -14.08 14.29
C SER A 30 17.81 -13.65 13.04
N ILE A 31 17.66 -14.55 12.07
CA ILE A 31 16.86 -14.34 10.86
C ILE A 31 15.39 -14.09 11.22
N THR A 32 14.77 -14.99 11.99
CA THR A 32 13.36 -14.84 12.40
C THR A 32 13.16 -13.60 13.28
N GLY A 33 14.14 -13.26 14.12
CA GLY A 33 14.12 -12.04 14.93
C GLY A 33 14.22 -10.77 14.11
N ALA A 34 15.04 -10.76 13.05
CA ALA A 34 15.15 -9.65 12.11
C ALA A 34 13.84 -9.46 11.33
N TYR A 35 13.27 -10.54 10.80
CA TYR A 35 11.96 -10.52 10.15
C TYR A 35 10.83 -10.13 11.12
N ARG A 36 10.89 -10.49 12.41
CA ARG A 36 9.89 -10.06 13.40
C ARG A 36 10.03 -8.59 13.76
N ARG A 37 11.25 -8.07 13.85
CA ARG A 37 11.49 -6.68 14.28
C ARG A 37 11.29 -5.67 13.14
N SER A 38 11.52 -6.07 11.90
CA SER A 38 11.22 -5.22 10.73
C SER A 38 10.71 -6.01 9.52
N PRO A 39 9.55 -6.69 9.63
CA PRO A 39 8.96 -7.37 8.49
C PRO A 39 8.60 -6.34 7.41
N PHE A 40 8.10 -5.18 7.83
CA PHE A 40 7.60 -4.16 6.92
C PHE A 40 8.71 -3.52 6.08
N SER A 41 9.85 -3.15 6.68
CA SER A 41 10.93 -2.53 5.91
C SER A 41 11.63 -3.55 4.98
N ALA A 42 11.82 -4.79 5.43
CA ALA A 42 12.40 -5.84 4.59
C ALA A 42 11.46 -6.21 3.43
N LEU A 43 10.15 -6.33 3.69
CA LEU A 43 9.15 -6.58 2.66
C LEU A 43 9.06 -5.43 1.65
N GLN A 44 9.10 -4.18 2.11
CA GLN A 44 9.11 -3.00 1.24
C GLN A 44 10.29 -3.00 0.26
N VAL A 45 11.49 -3.31 0.76
CA VAL A 45 12.69 -3.42 -0.08
C VAL A 45 12.54 -4.55 -1.11
N ILE A 46 12.04 -5.72 -0.71
CA ILE A 46 11.85 -6.87 -1.62
C ILE A 46 10.76 -6.60 -2.67
N THR A 47 9.69 -5.93 -2.27
CA THR A 47 8.55 -5.61 -3.14
C THR A 47 8.78 -4.36 -3.99
N GLY A 48 9.89 -3.63 -3.78
CA GLY A 48 10.16 -2.35 -4.42
C GLY A 48 9.20 -1.23 -3.97
N ILE A 49 8.44 -1.44 -2.90
CA ILE A 49 7.49 -0.47 -2.37
C ILE A 49 8.24 0.51 -1.47
N ILE A 50 8.07 1.81 -1.72
CA ILE A 50 8.68 2.87 -0.90
C ILE A 50 8.17 2.76 0.54
N PRO A 51 9.08 2.79 1.55
CA PRO A 51 8.70 2.82 2.94
C PRO A 51 7.71 3.92 3.30
N HIS A 52 6.72 3.57 4.12
CA HIS A 52 5.67 4.51 4.53
C HIS A 52 6.24 5.75 5.23
N SER A 53 7.29 5.59 6.05
CA SER A 53 7.97 6.71 6.69
C SER A 53 8.54 7.72 5.68
N ILE A 54 9.19 7.21 4.63
CA ILE A 54 9.74 8.04 3.54
C ILE A 54 8.61 8.70 2.76
N LYS A 55 7.51 7.96 2.49
CA LYS A 55 6.34 8.52 1.81
C LYS A 55 5.73 9.69 2.60
N LEU A 56 5.59 9.55 3.91
CA LEU A 56 5.08 10.60 4.79
C LEU A 56 5.99 11.83 4.82
N GLU A 57 7.31 11.62 4.88
CA GLU A 57 8.29 12.72 4.85
C GLU A 57 8.20 13.51 3.55
N VAL A 58 8.15 12.80 2.41
CA VAL A 58 7.97 13.43 1.09
C VAL A 58 6.64 14.19 1.01
N GLU A 59 5.55 13.65 1.54
CA GLU A 59 4.25 14.31 1.53
C GLU A 59 4.22 15.53 2.45
N ALA A 60 4.87 15.48 3.61
CA ALA A 60 5.02 16.61 4.51
C ALA A 60 5.82 17.74 3.86
N ASP A 61 6.94 17.41 3.21
CA ASP A 61 7.74 18.37 2.46
C ASP A 61 6.97 18.98 1.28
N PHE A 62 6.21 18.17 0.56
CA PHE A 62 5.32 18.65 -0.49
C PHE A 62 4.26 19.62 0.04
N ILE A 63 3.65 19.34 1.20
CA ILE A 63 2.70 20.23 1.87
C ILE A 63 3.38 21.53 2.29
N ARG A 64 4.60 21.47 2.84
CA ARG A 64 5.38 22.65 3.22
C ARG A 64 5.66 23.55 2.02
N LEU A 65 6.04 22.95 0.90
CA LEU A 65 6.36 23.67 -0.33
C LEU A 65 5.12 24.30 -0.98
N THR A 66 4.02 23.54 -1.06
CA THR A 66 2.83 23.95 -1.84
C THR A 66 1.81 24.74 -1.03
N ARG A 67 1.53 24.33 0.21
CA ARG A 67 0.49 24.93 1.07
C ARG A 67 1.05 25.97 2.03
N LEU A 68 2.21 25.70 2.65
CA LEU A 68 2.82 26.62 3.60
C LEU A 68 3.77 27.63 2.95
N LYS A 69 4.05 27.46 1.65
CA LYS A 69 4.98 28.29 0.87
C LYS A 69 6.35 28.46 1.54
N GLN A 70 6.84 27.38 2.14
CA GLN A 70 8.16 27.33 2.76
C GLN A 70 9.16 26.69 1.82
N ASP A 71 10.34 27.30 1.70
CA ASP A 71 11.47 26.70 1.01
C ASP A 71 11.97 25.48 1.78
N ILE A 72 12.24 24.39 1.06
CA ILE A 72 12.75 23.14 1.64
C ILE A 72 14.10 22.79 1.00
N THR A 73 14.95 22.11 1.75
CA THR A 73 16.24 21.60 1.23
C THR A 73 16.27 20.10 1.43
N ILE A 74 16.31 19.34 0.33
CA ILE A 74 16.38 17.88 0.36
C ILE A 74 17.71 17.47 -0.25
N ASN A 75 18.52 16.74 0.53
CA ASN A 75 19.82 16.20 0.10
C ASN A 75 20.75 17.22 -0.60
N GLY A 76 20.77 18.47 -0.11
CA GLY A 76 21.59 19.56 -0.66
C GLY A 76 20.93 20.36 -1.79
N THR A 77 19.82 19.89 -2.35
CA THR A 77 19.05 20.62 -3.37
C THR A 77 18.02 21.53 -2.69
N LYS A 78 18.05 22.83 -3.02
CA LYS A 78 17.08 23.82 -2.51
C LYS A 78 15.87 23.88 -3.43
N PHE A 79 14.69 23.72 -2.86
CA PHE A 79 13.40 23.88 -3.53
C PHE A 79 12.73 25.12 -2.99
N LYS A 80 12.52 26.09 -3.88
CA LYS A 80 11.83 27.32 -3.53
C LYS A 80 10.34 27.21 -3.75
N ALA A 81 9.55 27.70 -2.80
CA ALA A 81 8.08 27.64 -2.86
C ALA A 81 7.47 28.47 -4.00
N GLU A 82 8.21 29.45 -4.53
CA GLU A 82 7.79 30.27 -5.68
C GLU A 82 7.71 29.48 -6.99
N ASN A 83 8.50 28.41 -7.13
CA ASN A 83 8.57 27.61 -8.35
C ASN A 83 7.46 26.54 -8.45
N TYR A 84 6.61 26.43 -7.42
CA TYR A 84 5.61 25.36 -7.33
C TYR A 84 4.20 25.93 -7.14
N GLU A 85 3.26 25.44 -7.95
CA GLU A 85 1.85 25.82 -7.85
C GLU A 85 1.24 25.35 -6.52
N VAL A 86 0.26 26.11 -6.04
CA VAL A 86 -0.51 25.73 -4.85
C VAL A 86 -1.34 24.52 -5.22
N LYS A 87 -1.26 23.44 -4.43
CA LYS A 87 -2.21 22.33 -4.56
C LYS A 87 -3.62 22.89 -4.35
N ALA A 88 -4.44 22.89 -5.40
CA ALA A 88 -5.83 23.29 -5.28
C ALA A 88 -6.48 22.47 -4.17
N GLY A 89 -7.20 23.14 -3.26
CA GLY A 89 -8.13 22.46 -2.38
C GLY A 89 -9.06 21.63 -3.25
N GLY A 90 -9.38 20.41 -2.82
CA GLY A 90 -10.33 19.56 -3.53
C GLY A 90 -11.67 20.28 -3.75
N TRP A 91 -12.55 19.65 -4.52
CA TRP A 91 -13.85 20.23 -4.86
C TRP A 91 -14.59 20.66 -3.59
N ASN A 92 -14.61 21.97 -3.32
CA ASN A 92 -15.34 22.56 -2.19
C ASN A 92 -16.84 22.64 -2.47
N HIS A 93 -17.28 22.22 -3.66
CA HIS A 93 -18.65 22.23 -4.11
C HIS A 93 -19.08 20.82 -4.46
N HIS A 94 -20.06 20.30 -3.73
CA HIS A 94 -20.66 19.01 -4.04
C HIS A 94 -21.51 19.16 -5.32
N PRO A 95 -21.39 18.27 -6.32
CA PRO A 95 -22.10 18.41 -7.61
C PRO A 95 -23.62 18.49 -7.48
N ALA A 96 -24.20 18.03 -6.37
CA ALA A 96 -25.64 18.16 -6.11
C ALA A 96 -26.10 19.56 -5.69
N ILE A 97 -25.19 20.49 -5.39
CA ILE A 97 -25.53 21.87 -4.98
C ILE A 97 -25.68 22.78 -6.22
N SER A 98 -25.16 22.36 -7.38
CA SER A 98 -25.19 23.13 -8.63
C SER A 98 -26.40 22.84 -9.53
N PHE A 99 -27.37 22.05 -9.09
CA PHE A 99 -28.63 21.93 -9.81
C PHE A 99 -29.52 23.10 -9.42
N ASP A 100 -29.69 24.07 -10.31
CA ASP A 100 -30.78 25.03 -10.21
C ASP A 100 -32.09 24.25 -10.36
N GLU A 101 -32.97 24.36 -9.36
CA GLU A 101 -34.27 23.68 -9.28
C GLU A 101 -35.20 24.02 -10.47
N ASN A 102 -34.83 25.02 -11.28
CA ASN A 102 -35.61 25.54 -12.40
C ASN A 102 -35.17 25.06 -13.80
N THR A 103 -34.16 24.18 -13.95
CA THR A 103 -33.69 23.78 -15.29
C THR A 103 -34.30 22.49 -15.84
N ILE A 104 -35.02 21.71 -15.03
CA ILE A 104 -35.72 20.51 -15.51
C ILE A 104 -37.20 20.85 -15.61
N SER A 105 -37.55 21.47 -16.72
CA SER A 105 -38.93 21.49 -17.16
C SER A 105 -39.32 20.06 -17.60
N THR A 106 -40.41 19.56 -17.03
CA THR A 106 -41.02 18.26 -17.36
C THR A 106 -42.11 18.40 -18.43
N GLU A 107 -42.05 19.39 -19.32
CA GLU A 107 -42.82 19.26 -20.57
C GLU A 107 -42.10 18.25 -21.47
N GLU A 108 -42.49 16.98 -21.34
CA GLU A 108 -42.26 15.98 -22.36
C GLU A 108 -42.91 16.45 -23.67
N ASP A 109 -42.13 17.04 -24.58
CA ASP A 109 -42.55 17.16 -25.97
C ASP A 109 -42.47 15.77 -26.63
N LEU A 110 -43.54 15.00 -26.41
CA LEU A 110 -43.73 13.67 -26.99
C LEU A 110 -43.96 13.70 -28.52
N SER A 111 -43.74 14.83 -29.21
CA SER A 111 -43.97 14.94 -30.66
C SER A 111 -42.78 14.53 -31.54
N SER A 112 -41.58 14.30 -30.98
CA SER A 112 -40.36 14.07 -31.78
C SER A 112 -39.57 12.79 -31.46
N VAL A 113 -40.24 11.69 -31.09
CA VAL A 113 -39.59 10.36 -31.12
C VAL A 113 -40.38 9.43 -32.01
N GLY A 114 -39.77 9.09 -33.15
CA GLY A 114 -40.27 8.10 -34.09
C GLY A 114 -40.58 6.78 -33.37
N GLN A 115 -41.74 6.24 -33.74
CA GLN A 115 -42.33 4.97 -33.32
C GLN A 115 -41.31 3.94 -32.78
N ILE A 116 -41.28 3.75 -31.47
CA ILE A 116 -40.47 2.70 -30.82
C ILE A 116 -41.24 1.38 -30.96
N ASN A 117 -40.86 0.54 -31.91
CA ASN A 117 -41.41 -0.81 -32.06
C ASN A 117 -40.91 -1.71 -30.92
N ILE A 118 -41.73 -1.87 -29.88
CA ILE A 118 -41.53 -2.92 -28.88
C ILE A 118 -42.38 -4.11 -29.32
N TYR A 119 -41.74 -5.15 -29.84
CA TYR A 119 -42.39 -6.41 -30.16
C TYR A 119 -42.73 -7.16 -28.86
N PRO A 120 -43.98 -7.57 -28.64
CA PRO A 120 -44.32 -8.47 -27.55
C PRO A 120 -43.89 -9.89 -27.95
N MET A 121 -43.12 -10.54 -27.08
CA MET A 121 -42.93 -12.00 -27.15
C MET A 121 -44.14 -12.64 -26.49
N ASP A 122 -45.09 -13.09 -27.32
CA ASP A 122 -46.14 -14.05 -26.96
C ASP A 122 -45.56 -15.47 -26.90
N PRO A 123 -46.26 -16.46 -26.30
CA PRO A 123 -47.03 -16.46 -25.05
C PRO A 123 -46.45 -17.43 -23.99
#